data_AF-D7GGE2-F1
#
_entry.id   AF-D7GGE2-F1
#
_cell.length_a   1.000
_cell.length_b   1.000
_cell.length_c   1.000
_cell.angle_alpha   90.00
_cell.angle_beta   90.00
_cell.angle_gamma   90.00
#
_symmetry.space_group_name_H-M   'P 1'
#
loop_
_entity.id
_entity.type
_entity.pdbx_description
1 polymer ?
#
loop_
_entity_poly.entity_id
_entity_poly.type
_entity_poly.pdbx_seq_one_letter_code
_entity_poly.pdbx_strand_id
1 'polypeptide(L)'
;MLRFMLLDSDSTSAFARAHRNYREADFAPHSDARQGWLTFNKTLVSELQAATRLSSSAALREMVIALDELRDSAGYRGLDDRRGMDYHRRRPQSVPHTAPRAGTWSEQNGHESIALVAPQLEPEARLPLVHQAVEAALLEVAAAMTKVRHLAPVVFTELGIVCATDFGD
;
A
#
# COMPACT_ATOMS: atom_id res chain seq x y z
N MET A 1 6.08 -4.26 2.80
CA MET A 1 5.34 -4.24 4.08
C MET A 1 6.36 -4.18 5.21
N LEU A 2 6.27 -3.18 6.10
CA LEU A 2 7.19 -3.08 7.25
C LEU A 2 6.84 -4.13 8.31
N ARG A 3 7.29 -5.37 8.08
CA ARG A 3 7.48 -6.36 9.14
C ARG A 3 8.48 -5.89 10.21
N PHE A 4 9.12 -4.74 10.02
CA PHE A 4 9.94 -4.08 11.02
C PHE A 4 9.16 -3.65 12.27
N MET A 5 7.83 -3.49 12.21
CA MET A 5 7.09 -3.19 13.45
C MET A 5 7.05 -4.37 14.42
N LEU A 6 7.27 -5.59 13.91
CA LEU A 6 7.23 -6.87 14.65
C LEU A 6 8.46 -7.08 15.53
N LEU A 7 9.41 -6.17 15.38
CA LEU A 7 10.65 -6.07 16.12
C LEU A 7 10.43 -5.31 17.44
N ASP A 8 9.35 -4.53 17.53
CA ASP A 8 8.96 -3.80 18.73
C ASP A 8 7.66 -4.39 19.30
N SER A 9 7.77 -5.09 20.43
CA SER A 9 6.65 -5.77 21.08
C SER A 9 5.55 -4.80 21.52
N ASP A 10 5.92 -3.59 21.94
CA ASP A 10 4.98 -2.58 22.44
C ASP A 10 4.14 -2.02 21.28
N SER A 11 4.78 -1.65 20.17
CA SER A 11 4.09 -1.23 18.94
C SER A 11 3.20 -2.35 18.38
N THR A 12 3.70 -3.58 18.33
CA THR A 12 2.93 -4.74 17.83
C THR A 12 1.69 -5.01 18.69
N SER A 13 1.86 -5.00 20.01
CA SER A 13 0.77 -5.19 20.97
C SER A 13 -0.29 -4.09 20.84
N ALA A 14 0.13 -2.83 20.73
CA ALA A 14 -0.77 -1.70 20.56
C ALA A 14 -1.57 -1.80 19.25
N PHE A 15 -0.90 -2.16 18.15
CA PHE A 15 -1.53 -2.37 16.86
C PHE A 15 -2.54 -3.52 16.87
N ALA A 16 -2.17 -4.67 17.45
CA ALA A 16 -3.06 -5.83 17.57
C ALA A 16 -4.29 -5.51 18.44
N ARG A 17 -4.12 -4.78 19.55
CA ARG A 17 -5.26 -4.37 20.42
C ARG A 17 -6.25 -3.45 19.71
N ALA A 18 -5.77 -2.61 18.78
CA ALA A 18 -6.63 -1.73 18.01
C ALA A 18 -7.50 -2.49 16.97
N HIS A 19 -7.15 -3.74 16.65
CA HIS A 19 -7.79 -4.51 15.58
C HIS A 19 -8.30 -5.88 16.01
N ARG A 20 -9.62 -6.08 15.96
CA ARG A 20 -10.24 -7.38 16.26
C ARG A 20 -9.82 -8.51 15.31
N ASN A 21 -9.36 -8.16 14.11
CA ASN A 21 -9.01 -9.11 13.06
C ASN A 21 -7.51 -9.45 13.02
N TYR A 22 -6.68 -8.74 13.79
CA TYR A 22 -5.24 -9.00 13.86
C TYR A 22 -4.88 -9.45 15.27
N ARG A 23 -4.14 -10.55 15.34
CA ARG A 23 -3.55 -11.07 16.57
C ARG A 23 -2.05 -10.92 16.47
N GLU A 24 -1.40 -10.78 17.61
CA GLU A 24 0.07 -10.75 17.67
C GLU A 24 0.71 -11.95 16.95
N ALA A 25 0.08 -13.13 17.06
CA ALA A 25 0.49 -14.34 16.36
C ALA A 25 0.44 -14.25 14.81
N ASP A 26 -0.40 -13.39 14.23
CA ASP A 26 -0.45 -13.18 12.78
C ASP A 26 0.85 -12.57 12.25
N PHE A 27 1.64 -12.00 13.16
CA PHE A 27 2.90 -11.34 12.90
C PHE A 27 4.13 -12.14 13.36
N ALA A 28 3.99 -13.43 13.65
CA ALA A 28 5.15 -14.25 13.95
C ALA A 28 6.19 -14.20 12.79
N PRO A 29 7.50 -14.18 13.09
CA PRO A 29 8.53 -14.34 12.06
C PRO A 29 8.24 -15.57 11.18
N HIS A 30 8.47 -15.45 9.87
CA HIS A 30 8.19 -16.50 8.88
C HIS A 30 6.72 -16.91 8.72
N SER A 31 5.77 -16.15 9.28
CA SER A 31 4.35 -16.39 9.02
C SER A 31 3.98 -16.15 7.56
N ASP A 32 3.37 -17.15 6.95
CA ASP A 32 2.70 -17.07 5.64
C ASP A 32 1.20 -16.77 5.77
N ALA A 33 0.70 -16.57 7.00
CA ALA A 33 -0.70 -16.26 7.22
C ALA A 33 -1.07 -15.00 6.45
N ARG A 34 -2.15 -15.07 5.65
CA ARG A 34 -2.64 -13.95 4.85
C ARG A 34 -2.90 -12.69 5.70
N GLN A 35 -3.31 -12.86 6.95
CA GLN A 35 -3.53 -11.74 7.88
C GLN A 35 -2.23 -11.00 8.21
N GLY A 36 -1.08 -11.66 8.13
CA GLY A 36 0.21 -11.00 8.24
C GLY A 36 0.55 -10.09 7.06
N TRP A 37 -0.26 -10.05 5.98
CA TRP A 37 -0.05 -9.23 4.79
C TRP A 37 -0.92 -7.97 4.83
N LEU A 38 -0.45 -6.98 5.59
CA LEU A 38 -1.11 -5.69 5.76
C LEU A 38 -1.21 -4.92 4.43
N THR A 39 -2.41 -4.38 4.16
CA THR A 39 -2.65 -3.57 2.97
C THR A 39 -2.19 -2.13 3.20
N PHE A 40 -1.29 -1.63 2.36
CA PHE A 40 -0.81 -0.26 2.47
C PHE A 40 -1.91 0.75 2.08
N ASN A 41 -2.59 1.30 3.08
CA ASN A 41 -3.67 2.27 2.92
C ASN A 41 -3.59 3.35 4.01
N LYS A 42 -4.40 4.41 3.88
CA LYS A 42 -4.39 5.54 4.83
C LYS A 42 -4.65 5.13 6.27
N THR A 43 -5.67 4.31 6.48
CA THR A 43 -6.06 3.81 7.81
C THR A 43 -4.90 3.07 8.45
N LEU A 44 -4.30 2.11 7.72
CA LEU A 44 -3.17 1.34 8.21
C LEU A 44 -2.01 2.24 8.60
N VAL A 45 -1.60 3.17 7.73
CA VAL A 45 -0.43 4.02 8.02
C VAL A 45 -0.68 4.91 9.24
N SER A 46 -1.89 5.46 9.39
CA SER A 46 -2.26 6.23 10.58
C SER A 46 -2.20 5.38 11.87
N GLU A 47 -2.59 4.11 11.79
CA GLU A 47 -2.49 3.18 12.92
C GLU A 47 -1.05 2.79 13.24
N LEU A 48 -0.20 2.60 12.22
CA LEU A 48 1.24 2.41 12.42
C LEU A 48 1.88 3.63 13.09
N GLN A 49 1.45 4.86 12.72
CA GLN A 49 1.90 6.08 13.38
C GLN A 49 1.47 6.11 14.85
N ALA A 50 0.23 5.72 15.14
CA ALA A 50 -0.26 5.66 16.52
C ALA A 50 0.51 4.61 17.35
N ALA A 51 0.77 3.43 16.79
CA ALA A 51 1.50 2.36 17.45
C ALA A 51 2.96 2.77 17.75
N THR A 52 3.66 3.31 16.76
CA THR A 52 5.08 3.69 16.89
C THR A 52 5.35 4.87 17.83
N ARG A 53 4.32 5.62 18.25
CA ARG A 53 4.44 6.61 19.34
C ARG A 53 4.77 5.96 20.69
N LEU A 54 4.42 4.70 20.87
CA LEU A 54 4.73 3.93 22.08
C LEU A 54 6.13 3.29 22.02
N SER A 55 6.73 3.23 20.82
CA SER A 55 8.09 2.71 20.65
C SER A 55 9.13 3.61 21.30
N SER A 56 10.20 3.02 21.83
CA SER A 56 11.40 3.77 22.21
C SER A 56 12.23 4.20 20.98
N SER A 57 12.08 3.52 19.84
CA SER A 57 12.88 3.76 18.63
C SER A 57 12.44 5.01 17.86
N ALA A 58 13.34 5.99 17.75
CA ALA A 58 13.11 7.17 16.92
C ALA A 58 13.20 6.83 15.43
N ALA A 59 14.13 5.94 15.06
CA ALA A 59 14.27 5.49 13.69
C ALA A 59 13.01 4.77 13.19
N LEU A 60 12.31 4.01 14.06
CA LEU A 60 11.06 3.33 13.70
C LEU A 60 9.95 4.33 13.39
N ARG A 61 9.86 5.42 14.16
CA ARG A 61 8.92 6.51 13.86
C ARG A 61 9.23 7.17 12.51
N GLU A 62 10.50 7.46 12.24
CA GLU A 62 10.94 8.04 10.96
C GLU A 62 10.65 7.15 9.76
N MET A 63 10.72 5.81 9.91
CA MET A 63 10.29 4.88 8.87
C MET A 63 8.81 5.00 8.55
N VAL A 64 7.97 5.10 9.59
CA VAL A 64 6.51 5.22 9.40
C VAL A 64 6.14 6.59 8.84
N ILE A 65 6.88 7.65 9.17
CA ILE A 65 6.74 8.97 8.52
C ILE A 65 7.05 8.86 7.03
N ALA A 66 8.14 8.20 6.64
CA ALA A 66 8.50 8.02 5.23
C ALA A 66 7.42 7.26 4.43
N LEU A 67 6.74 6.32 5.08
CA LEU A 67 5.58 5.65 4.51
C LEU A 67 4.37 6.59 4.34
N ASP A 68 4.10 7.42 5.34
CA ASP A 68 3.01 8.40 5.31
C ASP A 68 3.21 9.41 4.17
N GLU A 69 4.44 9.91 4.03
CA GLU A 69 4.86 10.79 2.93
C GLU A 69 4.72 10.10 1.57
N LEU A 70 5.12 8.83 1.43
CA LEU A 70 4.92 8.07 0.20
C LEU A 70 3.43 7.92 -0.12
N ARG A 71 2.60 7.58 0.87
CA ARG A 71 1.15 7.46 0.65
C ARG A 71 0.56 8.77 0.16
N ASP A 72 1.03 9.88 0.71
CA ASP A 72 0.58 11.22 0.37
C ASP A 72 1.31 11.84 -0.83
N SER A 73 2.19 11.10 -1.49
CA SER A 73 2.84 11.57 -2.71
C SER A 73 1.86 11.55 -3.90
N ALA A 74 1.99 12.52 -4.79
CA ALA A 74 1.12 12.63 -5.95
C ALA A 74 1.34 11.47 -6.94
N GLY A 75 2.59 11.03 -7.13
CA GLY A 75 2.92 9.90 -7.99
C GLY A 75 2.33 8.59 -7.47
N TYR A 76 2.49 8.29 -6.19
CA TYR A 76 1.94 7.07 -5.58
C TYR A 76 0.42 7.04 -5.63
N ARG A 77 -0.27 8.13 -5.27
CA ARG A 77 -1.74 8.20 -5.39
C ARG A 77 -2.21 8.00 -6.83
N GLY A 78 -1.55 8.67 -7.78
CA GLY A 78 -1.87 8.51 -9.20
C GLY A 78 -1.68 7.07 -9.70
N LEU A 79 -0.69 6.35 -9.17
CA LEU A 79 -0.47 4.94 -9.45
C LEU A 79 -1.56 4.05 -8.82
N ASP A 80 -1.93 4.26 -7.56
CA ASP A 80 -2.94 3.43 -6.89
C ASP A 80 -4.35 3.65 -7.47
N ASP A 81 -4.72 4.89 -7.80
CA ASP A 81 -5.96 5.23 -8.51
C ASP A 81 -6.03 4.51 -9.86
N ARG A 82 -4.91 4.50 -10.60
CA ARG A 82 -4.79 3.80 -11.88
C ARG A 82 -4.82 2.28 -11.71
N ARG A 83 -4.21 1.73 -10.67
CA ARG A 83 -4.28 0.29 -10.37
C ARG A 83 -5.73 -0.16 -10.22
N GLY A 84 -6.55 0.62 -9.51
CA GLY A 84 -7.98 0.35 -9.38
C GLY A 84 -8.69 0.30 -10.74
N MET A 85 -8.38 1.23 -11.65
CA MET A 85 -8.99 1.27 -12.98
C MET A 85 -8.45 0.19 -13.93
N ASP A 86 -7.14 -0.01 -13.99
CA ASP A 86 -6.48 -0.91 -14.95
C ASP A 86 -6.65 -2.39 -14.56
N TYR A 87 -6.71 -2.71 -13.27
CA TYR A 87 -6.88 -4.09 -12.79
C TYR A 87 -8.20 -4.72 -13.25
N HIS A 88 -9.30 -3.95 -13.27
CA HIS A 88 -10.59 -4.41 -13.75
C HIS A 88 -10.72 -4.37 -15.29
N ARG A 89 -9.93 -3.51 -15.95
CA ARG A 89 -9.96 -3.34 -17.42
C ARG A 89 -9.11 -4.37 -18.18
N ARG A 90 -8.04 -4.92 -17.58
CA ARG A 90 -7.02 -5.72 -18.30
C ARG A 90 -6.99 -7.21 -17.99
N ARG A 91 -7.86 -7.72 -17.09
CA ARG A 91 -8.06 -9.17 -17.01
C ARG A 91 -8.78 -9.65 -18.28
N PRO A 92 -8.48 -10.85 -18.81
CA PRO A 92 -9.35 -11.50 -19.77
C PRO A 92 -10.70 -11.69 -19.10
N GLN A 93 -11.66 -10.81 -19.39
CA GLN A 93 -13.00 -10.97 -18.88
C GLN A 93 -13.63 -12.12 -19.64
N SER A 94 -14.15 -13.11 -18.91
CA SER A 94 -14.97 -14.19 -19.46
C SER A 94 -16.33 -13.69 -19.97
N VAL A 95 -16.65 -12.41 -19.75
CA VAL A 95 -17.89 -11.76 -20.17
C VAL A 95 -17.55 -10.40 -20.77
N PRO A 96 -18.01 -10.04 -21.98
CA PRO A 96 -17.78 -8.72 -22.54
C PRO A 96 -18.52 -7.66 -21.72
N HIS A 97 -17.80 -6.85 -20.93
CA HIS A 97 -18.40 -5.67 -20.29
C HIS A 97 -17.42 -4.49 -20.21
N THR A 98 -17.95 -3.28 -20.39
CA THR A 98 -17.21 -2.04 -20.09
C THR A 98 -17.52 -1.63 -18.66
N ALA A 99 -16.56 -1.05 -17.93
CA ALA A 99 -16.88 -0.36 -16.69
C ALA A 99 -17.72 0.90 -17.03
N PRO A 100 -18.77 1.23 -16.26
CA PRO A 100 -19.58 2.42 -16.50
C PRO A 100 -18.68 3.66 -16.58
N ARG A 101 -18.86 4.49 -17.63
CA ARG A 101 -18.11 5.73 -17.81
C ARG A 101 -18.94 6.92 -17.34
N ALA A 102 -18.29 8.07 -17.17
CA ALA A 102 -19.00 9.33 -17.02
C ALA A 102 -19.98 9.51 -18.20
N GLY A 103 -21.25 9.81 -17.92
CA GLY A 103 -22.33 9.87 -18.92
C GLY A 103 -23.04 8.54 -19.20
N THR A 104 -22.64 7.43 -18.58
CA THR A 104 -23.37 6.15 -18.67
C THR A 104 -24.69 6.20 -17.90
N TRP A 105 -24.75 6.96 -16.81
CA TRP A 105 -25.99 7.26 -16.09
C TRP A 105 -26.35 8.73 -16.34
N SER A 106 -27.62 8.99 -16.64
CA SER A 106 -28.15 10.34 -16.70
C SER A 106 -29.59 10.38 -16.24
N GLU A 107 -29.97 11.47 -15.59
CA GLU A 107 -31.33 11.77 -15.19
C GLU A 107 -31.90 12.83 -16.15
N GLN A 108 -32.98 12.48 -16.84
CA GLN A 108 -33.74 13.43 -17.66
C GLN A 108 -35.22 13.27 -17.38
N ASN A 109 -35.90 14.39 -17.10
CA ASN A 109 -37.35 14.45 -16.86
C ASN A 109 -37.85 13.48 -15.78
N GLY A 110 -37.07 13.28 -14.71
CA GLY A 110 -37.43 12.37 -13.60
C GLY A 110 -37.29 10.88 -13.92
N HIS A 111 -36.67 10.54 -15.06
CA HIS A 111 -36.33 9.17 -15.41
C HIS A 111 -34.81 8.99 -15.38
N GLU A 112 -34.38 7.94 -14.68
CA GLU A 112 -33.00 7.47 -14.74
C GLU A 112 -32.80 6.62 -15.99
N SER A 113 -31.75 6.94 -16.75
CA SER A 113 -31.36 6.22 -17.95
C SER A 113 -29.94 5.69 -17.81
N ILE A 114 -29.75 4.43 -18.24
CA ILE A 114 -28.43 3.79 -18.31
C ILE A 114 -28.14 3.47 -19.77
N ALA A 115 -27.10 4.10 -20.32
CA ALA A 115 -26.63 3.81 -21.67
C ALA A 115 -25.74 2.56 -21.68
N LEU A 116 -26.18 1.49 -22.35
CA LEU A 116 -25.36 0.30 -22.57
C LEU A 116 -24.34 0.60 -23.68
N VAL A 117 -23.07 0.76 -23.31
CA VAL A 117 -21.98 1.03 -24.27
C VAL A 117 -21.38 -0.28 -24.75
N ALA A 118 -21.34 -0.48 -26.07
CA ALA A 118 -20.70 -1.65 -26.67
C ALA A 118 -19.22 -1.75 -26.25
N PRO A 119 -18.69 -2.97 -26.03
CA PRO A 119 -17.29 -3.17 -25.72
C PRO A 119 -16.41 -2.65 -26.86
N GLN A 120 -15.58 -1.65 -26.55
CA GLN A 120 -14.56 -1.11 -27.44
C GLN A 120 -13.19 -1.44 -26.85
N LEU A 121 -12.27 -1.90 -27.70
CA LEU A 121 -10.84 -1.89 -27.37
C LEU A 121 -10.43 -0.44 -27.17
N GLU A 122 -9.94 -0.08 -25.98
CA GLU A 122 -9.45 1.27 -25.70
C GLU A 122 -8.19 1.54 -26.52
N PRO A 123 -8.24 2.30 -27.63
CA PRO A 123 -7.05 2.64 -28.42
C PRO A 123 -6.15 3.61 -27.64
N GLU A 124 -6.74 4.25 -26.62
CA GLU A 124 -6.19 5.33 -25.80
C GLU A 124 -5.90 4.90 -24.36
N ALA A 125 -5.57 3.64 -24.11
CA ALA A 125 -4.65 3.40 -23.01
C ALA A 125 -3.40 4.20 -23.37
N ARG A 126 -3.28 5.45 -22.89
CA ARG A 126 -2.20 6.39 -23.24
C ARG A 126 -0.89 5.81 -22.71
N LEU A 127 -0.38 4.76 -23.36
CA LEU A 127 0.68 3.88 -22.88
C LEU A 127 1.93 4.69 -22.49
N PRO A 128 2.33 5.74 -23.25
CA PRO A 128 3.41 6.62 -22.82
C PRO A 128 3.12 7.36 -21.50
N LEU A 129 1.92 7.91 -21.31
CA LEU A 129 1.54 8.59 -20.06
C LEU A 129 1.37 7.61 -18.90
N VAL A 130 0.89 6.39 -19.17
CA VAL A 130 0.83 5.30 -18.18
C VAL A 130 2.25 4.96 -17.74
N HIS A 131 3.15 4.76 -18.71
CA HIS A 131 4.55 4.43 -18.45
C HIS A 131 5.24 5.52 -17.63
N GLN A 132 5.12 6.79 -18.02
CA GLN A 132 5.68 7.93 -17.28
C GLN A 132 5.14 8.03 -15.86
N ALA A 133 3.82 7.87 -15.67
CA ALA A 133 3.21 7.90 -14.35
C ALA A 133 3.68 6.74 -13.46
N VAL A 134 3.81 5.54 -14.04
CA VAL A 134 4.34 4.36 -13.35
C VAL A 134 5.80 4.56 -12.98
N GLU A 135 6.62 5.04 -13.91
CA GLU A 135 8.05 5.31 -13.67
C GLU A 135 8.24 6.33 -12.54
N ALA A 136 7.56 7.46 -12.59
CA ALA A 136 7.62 8.48 -11.55
C ALA A 136 7.20 7.93 -10.17
N ALA A 137 6.10 7.18 -10.11
CA ALA A 137 5.65 6.55 -8.88
C ALA A 137 6.63 5.48 -8.37
N LEU A 138 7.26 4.71 -9.25
CA LEU A 138 8.29 3.73 -8.87
C LEU A 138 9.53 4.41 -8.30
N LEU A 139 9.92 5.58 -8.81
CA LEU A 139 11.01 6.37 -8.24
C LEU A 139 10.68 6.87 -6.82
N GLU A 140 9.46 7.33 -6.58
CA GLU A 140 9.00 7.73 -5.24
C GLU A 140 8.97 6.54 -4.27
N VAL A 141 8.45 5.38 -4.71
CA VAL A 141 8.49 4.13 -3.93
C VAL A 141 9.93 3.73 -3.63
N ALA A 142 10.83 3.79 -4.62
CA ALA A 142 12.24 3.46 -4.45
C ALA A 142 12.92 4.38 -3.44
N ALA A 143 12.64 5.68 -3.47
CA ALA A 143 13.17 6.65 -2.50
C ALA A 143 12.70 6.34 -1.07
N ALA A 144 11.40 6.11 -0.89
CA ALA A 144 10.84 5.75 0.42
C ALA A 144 11.41 4.43 0.95
N MET A 145 11.50 3.40 0.11
CA MET A 145 12.08 2.11 0.50
C MET A 145 13.58 2.20 0.76
N THR A 146 14.29 3.10 0.09
CA THR A 146 15.70 3.40 0.37
C THR A 146 15.84 4.00 1.77
N LYS A 147 15.00 4.98 2.15
CA LYS A 147 14.99 5.54 3.51
C LYS A 147 14.70 4.45 4.56
N VAL A 148 13.69 3.61 4.32
CA VAL A 148 13.38 2.46 5.20
C VAL A 148 14.58 1.51 5.32
N ARG A 149 15.23 1.16 4.21
CA ARG A 149 16.40 0.27 4.22
C ARG A 149 17.57 0.86 5.02
N HIS A 150 17.81 2.15 4.93
CA HIS A 150 18.89 2.82 5.67
C HIS A 150 18.60 2.92 7.17
N LEU A 151 17.33 3.09 7.56
CA LEU A 151 16.94 3.16 8.97
C LEU A 151 16.89 1.79 9.64
N ALA A 152 16.79 0.69 8.88
CA ALA A 152 16.62 -0.65 9.43
C ALA A 152 17.73 -1.08 10.41
N PRO A 153 19.03 -0.93 10.10
CA PRO A 153 20.11 -1.22 11.06
C PRO A 153 20.03 -0.40 12.35
N VAL A 154 19.59 0.86 12.24
CA VAL A 154 19.44 1.76 13.40
C VAL A 154 18.31 1.27 14.30
N VAL A 155 17.15 0.92 13.71
CA VAL A 155 16.02 0.33 14.46
C VAL A 155 16.44 -0.94 15.18
N PHE A 156 17.20 -1.83 14.54
CA PHE A 156 17.71 -3.03 15.19
C PHE A 156 18.58 -2.68 16.41
N THR A 157 19.48 -1.71 16.25
CA THR A 157 20.36 -1.28 17.35
C THR A 157 19.57 -0.65 18.49
N GLU A 158 18.62 0.24 18.20
CA GLU A 158 17.79 0.93 19.21
C GLU A 158 16.87 -0.03 19.97
N LEU A 159 16.36 -1.06 19.30
CA LEU A 159 15.50 -2.08 19.91
C LEU A 159 16.29 -3.26 20.51
N GLY A 160 17.63 -3.24 20.46
CA GLY A 160 18.47 -4.31 21.00
C GLY A 160 18.37 -5.64 20.24
N ILE A 161 18.05 -5.58 18.94
CA ILE A 161 17.81 -6.75 18.08
C ILE A 161 19.10 -7.15 17.39
N VAL A 162 19.47 -8.40 17.58
CA VAL A 162 20.67 -8.97 16.95
C VAL A 162 20.28 -9.52 15.58
N CYS A 163 20.75 -8.87 14.51
CA CYS A 163 20.70 -9.44 13.17
C CYS A 163 21.89 -10.39 12.98
N ALA A 164 21.61 -11.70 12.95
CA ALA A 164 22.57 -12.65 12.39
C ALA A 164 22.56 -12.49 10.86
N THR A 165 23.59 -11.86 10.31
CA THR A 165 23.79 -11.85 8.86
C THR A 165 24.53 -13.12 8.46
N ASP A 166 23.82 -14.13 7.98
CA ASP A 166 24.40 -15.22 7.20
C ASP A 166 24.74 -14.70 5.79
N PHE A 167 25.71 -13.80 5.69
CA PHE A 167 26.48 -13.63 4.45
C PHE A 167 27.86 -14.22 4.75
N GLY A 168 27.97 -15.53 4.62
CA GLY A 168 29.24 -16.23 4.69
C GLY A 168 30.16 -15.75 3.55
N ASP A 169 31.46 -15.71 3.86
CA ASP A 169 32.57 -15.51 2.92
C ASP A 169 32.50 -16.44 1.70
#